data_AF-A0A1G1Z133-F1
#
_entry.id   AF-A0A1G1Z133-F1
#
_cell.length_a   1.000
_cell.length_b   1.000
_cell.length_c   1.000
_cell.angle_alpha   90.00
_cell.angle_beta   90.00
_cell.angle_gamma   90.00
#
_symmetry.space_group_name_H-M   'P 1'
#
loop_
_entity.id
_entity.type
_entity.pdbx_description
1 polymer ?
#
loop_
_entity_poly.entity_id
_entity_poly.type
_entity_poly.pdbx_seq_one_letter_code
_entity_poly.pdbx_strand_id
1 'polypeptide(L)'
;MSPTKNSNIAKESEKDELSLADPFYSEKQPIQAPETAETFTEADKERVKQEILEEISIQEEEKKPEAKPAPAPAAKPAAPAVKSPNLKKIESILEEDLQDAYFSLDMDLQQKFKAEGEKTAAKIERLLNETKVKTSKVLKLILDWLKMIPGINRFFLNQEAKIKTDRLIKMKPDKE
;
A
#
# COMPACT_ATOMS: atom_id res chain seq x y z
N MET A 1 23.08 -64.38 59.75
CA MET A 1 24.43 -64.29 59.15
C MET A 1 24.24 -64.09 57.66
N SER A 2 24.86 -63.02 57.14
CA SER A 2 24.57 -62.35 55.88
C SER A 2 24.89 -63.18 54.63
N PRO A 3 24.18 -62.96 53.50
CA PRO A 3 24.67 -63.34 52.19
C PRO A 3 25.75 -62.38 51.69
N THR A 4 26.77 -62.96 51.07
CA THR A 4 28.03 -62.35 50.64
C THR A 4 27.91 -61.75 49.22
N LYS A 5 28.34 -60.49 49.09
CA LYS A 5 29.02 -59.77 47.97
C LYS A 5 28.62 -60.13 46.52
N ASN A 6 28.43 -59.23 45.57
CA ASN A 6 28.81 -57.83 45.38
C ASN A 6 27.95 -57.36 44.19
N SER A 7 27.13 -56.32 44.34
CA SER A 7 26.47 -55.67 43.18
C SER A 7 27.20 -54.38 42.91
N ASN A 8 27.93 -54.35 41.80
CA ASN A 8 28.76 -53.23 41.41
C ASN A 8 27.96 -52.26 40.55
N ILE A 9 28.24 -50.99 40.80
CA ILE A 9 27.57 -49.79 40.31
C ILE A 9 28.08 -49.41 38.91
N ALA A 10 27.17 -48.79 38.15
CA ALA A 10 27.39 -47.78 37.11
C ALA A 10 27.74 -48.18 35.65
N LYS A 11 27.16 -47.33 34.77
CA LYS A 11 27.38 -47.06 33.34
C LYS A 11 26.55 -47.92 32.38
N GLU A 12 25.49 -47.39 31.77
CA GLU A 12 25.47 -46.32 30.74
C GLU A 12 26.16 -46.75 29.45
N SER A 13 25.37 -47.21 28.48
CA SER A 13 25.56 -46.94 27.05
C SER A 13 24.42 -47.59 26.24
N GLU A 14 23.42 -46.75 25.98
CA GLU A 14 22.57 -46.65 24.80
C GLU A 14 23.09 -47.36 23.53
N LYS A 15 22.23 -48.18 22.90
CA LYS A 15 22.25 -48.49 21.46
C LYS A 15 20.98 -49.25 21.04
N ASP A 16 20.44 -48.82 19.89
CA ASP A 16 19.39 -49.45 19.06
C ASP A 16 17.96 -49.38 19.64
N GLU A 17 16.89 -49.00 18.92
CA GLU A 17 16.67 -48.86 17.48
C GLU A 17 15.28 -48.20 17.24
N LEU A 18 15.07 -47.67 16.03
CA LEU A 18 13.79 -47.38 15.32
C LEU A 18 12.96 -46.16 15.81
N SER A 19 12.75 -45.09 15.03
CA SER A 19 12.28 -44.94 13.63
C SER A 19 10.94 -44.20 13.66
N LEU A 20 10.96 -42.90 13.42
CA LEU A 20 9.87 -42.21 12.75
C LEU A 20 10.49 -41.21 11.77
N ALA A 21 10.28 -41.47 10.49
CA ALA A 21 10.75 -40.65 9.40
C ALA A 21 9.96 -39.34 9.35
N ASP A 22 10.63 -38.21 9.55
CA ASP A 22 10.17 -36.90 9.07
C ASP A 22 10.92 -36.59 7.75
N PRO A 23 10.25 -36.60 6.59
CA PRO A 23 10.91 -36.37 5.30
C PRO A 23 11.06 -34.87 4.97
N PHE A 24 11.23 -33.99 5.96
CA PHE A 24 11.26 -32.54 5.68
C PHE A 24 12.25 -31.75 6.55
N TYR A 25 13.45 -32.28 6.74
CA TYR A 25 14.60 -31.46 7.10
C TYR A 25 15.74 -31.70 6.11
N SER A 26 15.64 -31.03 4.96
CA SER A 26 16.76 -30.86 4.04
C SER A 26 17.52 -29.60 4.42
N GLU A 27 18.74 -29.81 4.90
CA GLU A 27 19.96 -29.07 4.58
C GLU A 27 19.85 -27.54 4.41
N LYS A 28 20.48 -26.82 5.34
CA LYS A 28 20.77 -25.39 5.25
C LYS A 28 21.57 -25.10 3.96
N GLN A 29 20.90 -24.61 2.93
CA GLN A 29 21.57 -23.87 1.86
C GLN A 29 21.84 -22.43 2.31
N PRO A 30 23.03 -21.85 2.03
CA PRO A 30 23.25 -20.44 2.23
C PRO A 30 22.32 -19.66 1.29
N ILE A 31 21.49 -18.81 1.89
CA ILE A 31 20.60 -17.91 1.18
C ILE A 31 21.49 -16.94 0.39
N GLN A 32 21.68 -17.21 -0.89
CA GLN A 32 22.21 -16.21 -1.82
C GLN A 32 21.18 -15.09 -1.90
N ALA A 33 21.55 -13.91 -1.41
CA ALA A 33 20.78 -12.70 -1.61
C ALA A 33 20.59 -12.48 -3.11
N PRO A 34 19.39 -12.10 -3.59
CA PRO A 34 19.29 -11.53 -4.92
C PRO A 34 19.99 -10.16 -4.90
N GLU A 35 21.25 -10.16 -5.30
CA GLU A 35 21.98 -8.96 -5.70
C GLU A 35 21.41 -8.50 -7.05
N THR A 36 20.26 -7.85 -6.99
CA THR A 36 19.78 -6.92 -8.01
C THR A 36 19.23 -5.70 -7.28
N ALA A 37 20.13 -5.02 -6.59
CA ALA A 37 19.97 -3.60 -6.36
C ALA A 37 20.09 -2.93 -7.72
N GLU A 38 18.95 -2.68 -8.38
CA GLU A 38 18.91 -1.72 -9.49
C GLU A 38 19.32 -0.37 -8.91
N THR A 39 20.61 -0.05 -9.03
CA THR A 39 21.14 1.29 -8.84
C THR A 39 20.45 2.20 -9.84
N PHE A 40 19.41 2.90 -9.37
CA PHE A 40 18.93 4.11 -10.02
C PHE A 40 20.11 5.06 -10.12
N THR A 41 20.58 5.30 -11.34
CA THR A 41 21.74 6.15 -11.57
C THR A 41 21.36 7.61 -11.33
N GLU A 42 22.35 8.46 -11.05
CA GLU A 42 22.13 9.92 -10.91
C GLU A 42 21.47 10.52 -12.17
N ALA A 43 21.74 9.92 -13.34
CA ALA A 43 21.12 10.26 -14.62
C ALA A 43 19.61 9.96 -14.69
N ASP A 44 19.14 8.88 -14.04
CA ASP A 44 17.71 8.54 -13.99
C ASP A 44 16.94 9.54 -13.12
N LYS A 45 17.56 9.98 -12.01
CA LYS A 45 16.97 10.96 -11.10
C LYS A 45 16.89 12.36 -11.73
N GLU A 46 17.88 12.71 -12.54
CA GLU A 46 17.93 13.99 -13.25
C GLU A 46 16.93 14.06 -14.42
N ARG A 47 16.75 12.95 -15.15
CA ARG A 47 15.76 12.84 -16.23
C ARG A 47 14.32 12.96 -15.73
N VAL A 48 14.01 12.32 -14.60
CA VAL A 48 12.69 12.44 -13.94
C VAL A 48 12.46 13.87 -13.41
N LYS A 49 13.51 14.56 -12.95
CA LYS A 49 13.40 15.96 -12.49
C LYS A 49 13.13 16.92 -13.65
N GLN A 50 13.76 16.72 -14.81
CA GLN A 50 13.53 17.55 -16.00
C GLN A 50 12.11 17.37 -16.55
N GLU A 51 11.60 16.14 -16.61
CA GLU A 51 10.26 15.85 -17.13
C GLU A 51 9.14 16.43 -16.24
N ILE A 52 9.34 16.44 -14.91
CA ILE A 52 8.40 17.06 -13.95
C ILE A 52 8.43 18.60 -14.04
N LEU A 53 9.59 19.20 -14.30
CA LEU A 53 9.73 20.66 -14.36
C LEU A 53 9.09 21.23 -15.64
N GLU A 54 9.17 20.49 -16.74
CA GLU A 54 8.61 20.88 -18.04
C GLU A 54 7.08 20.76 -18.07
N GLU A 55 6.48 19.78 -17.35
CA GLU A 55 5.01 19.66 -17.23
C GLU A 55 4.38 20.73 -16.31
N ILE A 56 5.15 21.33 -15.39
CA ILE A 56 4.71 22.44 -14.54
C ILE A 56 4.74 23.77 -15.32
N SER A 57 5.75 23.97 -16.19
CA SER A 57 5.93 25.24 -16.93
C SER A 57 4.87 25.49 -18.02
N ILE A 58 4.21 24.45 -18.54
CA ILE A 58 3.19 24.58 -19.60
C ILE A 58 1.81 24.99 -19.04
N GLN A 59 1.59 24.91 -17.72
CA GLN A 59 0.29 25.21 -17.10
C GLN A 59 0.17 26.64 -16.56
N GLU A 60 1.23 27.45 -16.60
CA GLU A 60 1.24 28.79 -15.98
C GLU A 60 0.94 29.95 -16.96
N GLU A 61 0.74 29.67 -18.25
CA GLU A 61 0.51 30.69 -19.29
C GLU A 61 -0.94 30.76 -19.79
N GLU A 62 -1.91 30.65 -18.88
CA GLU A 62 -3.29 31.07 -19.18
C GLU A 62 -3.92 31.79 -17.97
N LYS A 63 -3.30 32.90 -17.56
CA LYS A 63 -3.91 33.84 -16.61
C LYS A 63 -4.00 35.23 -17.22
N LYS A 64 -4.91 35.38 -18.18
CA LYS A 64 -5.41 36.70 -18.60
C LYS A 64 -6.48 37.17 -17.60
N PRO A 65 -6.46 38.45 -17.16
CA PRO A 65 -7.38 38.95 -16.15
C PRO A 65 -8.72 39.31 -16.79
N GLU A 66 -9.81 38.71 -16.31
CA GLU A 66 -11.16 39.12 -16.68
C GLU A 66 -11.95 39.58 -15.47
N ALA A 67 -12.76 40.60 -15.72
CA ALA A 67 -13.27 41.59 -14.80
C ALA A 67 -14.28 41.05 -13.77
N LYS A 68 -14.42 41.80 -12.67
CA LYS A 68 -15.55 41.69 -11.72
C LYS A 68 -16.88 41.85 -12.48
N PRO A 69 -17.90 41.03 -12.18
CA PRO A 69 -19.09 41.64 -11.58
C PRO A 69 -19.86 40.76 -10.55
N ALA A 70 -20.44 41.47 -9.56
CA ALA A 70 -21.66 41.22 -8.78
C ALA A 70 -21.79 39.97 -7.85
N PRO A 71 -22.48 40.11 -6.69
CA PRO A 71 -22.64 39.06 -5.69
C PRO A 71 -23.70 38.04 -6.13
N ALA A 72 -23.32 36.76 -6.19
CA ALA A 72 -24.24 35.65 -6.44
C ALA A 72 -25.07 35.33 -5.18
N PRO A 73 -26.35 34.92 -5.33
CA PRO A 73 -27.21 34.55 -4.21
C PRO A 73 -26.71 33.28 -3.51
N ALA A 74 -26.85 33.26 -2.18
CA ALA A 74 -26.40 32.20 -1.30
C ALA A 74 -26.80 30.79 -1.80
N ALA A 75 -25.81 29.94 -2.03
CA ALA A 75 -26.00 28.55 -2.39
C ALA A 75 -26.75 27.80 -1.28
N LYS A 76 -27.86 27.16 -1.65
CA LYS A 76 -28.61 26.26 -0.77
C LYS A 76 -27.70 25.09 -0.34
N PRO A 77 -27.86 24.55 0.88
CA PRO A 77 -27.09 23.39 1.33
C PRO A 77 -27.36 22.20 0.41
N ALA A 78 -26.30 21.67 -0.20
CA ALA A 78 -26.37 20.49 -1.05
C ALA A 78 -26.85 19.29 -0.22
N ALA A 79 -27.87 18.59 -0.70
CA ALA A 79 -28.34 17.34 -0.12
C ALA A 79 -27.20 16.30 -0.08
N PRO A 80 -27.21 15.34 0.88
CA PRO A 80 -26.19 14.31 0.97
C PRO A 80 -26.15 13.52 -0.34
N ALA A 81 -25.05 13.62 -1.07
CA ALA A 81 -24.84 12.91 -2.32
C ALA A 81 -24.92 11.41 -2.04
N VAL A 82 -25.87 10.73 -2.68
CA VAL A 82 -25.97 9.26 -2.65
C VAL A 82 -24.68 8.73 -3.24
N LYS A 83 -23.84 8.08 -2.42
CA LYS A 83 -22.57 7.49 -2.89
C LYS A 83 -22.87 6.47 -3.99
N SER A 84 -22.20 6.61 -5.12
CA SER A 84 -22.32 5.69 -6.25
C SER A 84 -21.85 4.28 -5.82
N PRO A 85 -22.34 3.20 -6.47
CA PRO A 85 -21.86 1.85 -6.22
C PRO A 85 -20.36 1.71 -6.55
N ASN A 86 -19.87 2.42 -7.58
CA ASN A 86 -18.46 2.42 -7.96
C ASN A 86 -17.59 3.06 -6.86
N LEU A 87 -18.00 4.19 -6.29
CA LEU A 87 -17.27 4.85 -5.21
C LEU A 87 -17.13 3.95 -3.98
N LYS A 88 -18.19 3.25 -3.58
CA LYS A 88 -18.14 2.30 -2.45
C LYS A 88 -17.16 1.14 -2.71
N LYS A 89 -17.13 0.61 -3.93
CA LYS A 89 -16.17 -0.44 -4.33
C LYS A 89 -14.73 0.10 -4.26
N ILE A 90 -14.51 1.34 -4.72
CA ILE A 90 -13.20 1.99 -4.66
C ILE A 90 -12.78 2.19 -3.19
N GLU A 91 -13.66 2.72 -2.34
CA GLU A 91 -13.42 2.88 -0.89
C GLU A 91 -13.02 1.54 -0.25
N SER A 92 -13.74 0.46 -0.58
CA SER A 92 -13.46 -0.89 -0.07
C SER A 92 -12.08 -1.44 -0.50
N ILE A 93 -11.68 -1.21 -1.75
CA ILE A 93 -10.34 -1.62 -2.23
C ILE A 93 -9.24 -0.79 -1.55
N LEU A 94 -9.51 0.49 -1.27
CA LEU A 94 -8.54 1.37 -0.63
C LEU A 94 -8.33 1.03 0.85
N GLU A 95 -9.38 0.65 1.59
CA GLU A 95 -9.30 0.32 3.02
C GLU A 95 -8.75 -1.09 3.32
N GLU A 96 -8.76 -1.98 2.32
CA GLU A 96 -8.26 -3.35 2.44
C GLU A 96 -6.82 -3.38 2.97
N ASP A 97 -6.54 -4.27 3.94
CA ASP A 97 -5.23 -4.45 4.57
C ASP A 97 -4.65 -3.21 5.29
N LEU A 98 -5.46 -2.18 5.55
CA LEU A 98 -5.06 -0.98 6.30
C LEU A 98 -5.62 -0.91 7.73
N GLN A 99 -6.38 -1.90 8.17
CA GLN A 99 -7.06 -1.86 9.46
C GLN A 99 -6.09 -1.70 10.64
N ASP A 100 -5.04 -2.52 10.70
CA ASP A 100 -4.05 -2.48 11.78
C ASP A 100 -3.26 -1.17 11.77
N ALA A 101 -2.89 -0.71 10.57
CA ALA A 101 -2.26 0.57 10.34
C ALA A 101 -3.14 1.73 10.83
N TYR A 102 -4.43 1.71 10.52
CA TYR A 102 -5.39 2.73 10.92
C TYR A 102 -5.58 2.78 12.44
N PHE A 103 -5.71 1.63 13.11
CA PHE A 103 -5.85 1.59 14.57
C PHE A 103 -4.59 2.01 15.32
N SER A 104 -3.42 1.96 14.67
CA SER A 104 -2.16 2.48 15.24
C SER A 104 -2.04 4.02 15.18
N LEU A 105 -2.92 4.70 14.43
CA LEU A 105 -2.92 6.16 14.32
C LEU A 105 -3.59 6.84 15.52
N ASP A 106 -3.13 8.05 15.84
CA ASP A 106 -3.82 8.95 16.76
C ASP A 106 -5.19 9.37 16.24
N MET A 107 -6.14 9.69 17.13
CA MET A 107 -7.53 10.02 16.75
C MET A 107 -7.64 11.16 15.73
N ASP A 108 -6.84 12.22 15.87
CA ASP A 108 -6.84 13.34 14.93
C ASP A 108 -6.35 12.91 13.54
N LEU A 109 -5.33 12.05 13.51
CA LEU A 109 -4.74 11.54 12.28
C LEU A 109 -5.65 10.50 11.62
N GLN A 110 -6.37 9.68 12.39
CA GLN A 110 -7.42 8.78 11.90
C GLN A 110 -8.52 9.55 11.16
N GLN A 111 -9.04 10.63 11.77
CA GLN A 111 -10.07 11.46 11.14
C GLN A 111 -9.56 12.09 9.84
N LYS A 112 -8.33 12.63 9.87
CA LYS A 112 -7.71 13.22 8.68
C LYS A 112 -7.46 12.16 7.60
N PHE A 113 -6.96 10.99 7.97
CA PHE A 113 -6.68 9.88 7.05
C PHE A 113 -7.96 9.39 6.37
N LYS A 114 -9.05 9.25 7.14
CA LYS A 114 -10.37 8.89 6.60
C LYS A 114 -10.89 9.95 5.63
N ALA A 115 -10.86 11.22 6.01
CA ALA A 115 -11.33 12.31 5.16
C ALA A 115 -10.53 12.42 3.86
N GLU A 116 -9.20 12.25 3.92
CA GLU A 116 -8.36 12.21 2.72
C GLU A 116 -8.58 10.92 1.89
N GLY A 117 -8.90 9.80 2.54
CA GLY A 117 -9.27 8.55 1.87
C GLY A 117 -10.53 8.72 1.01
N GLU A 118 -11.58 9.34 1.57
CA GLU A 118 -12.83 9.63 0.85
C GLU A 118 -12.57 10.57 -0.35
N LYS A 119 -11.76 11.63 -0.16
CA LYS A 119 -11.38 12.54 -1.26
C LYS A 119 -10.56 11.82 -2.33
N THR A 120 -9.66 10.93 -1.92
CA THR A 120 -8.81 10.15 -2.82
C THR A 120 -9.64 9.18 -3.64
N ALA A 121 -10.59 8.48 -3.01
CA ALA A 121 -11.55 7.61 -3.68
C ALA A 121 -12.36 8.36 -4.75
N ALA A 122 -12.89 9.54 -4.42
CA ALA A 122 -13.64 10.36 -5.38
C ALA A 122 -12.79 10.84 -6.57
N LYS A 123 -11.51 11.18 -6.34
CA LYS A 123 -10.58 11.53 -7.43
C LYS A 123 -10.27 10.32 -8.32
N ILE A 124 -10.08 9.15 -7.73
CA ILE A 124 -9.83 7.90 -8.46
C ILE A 124 -11.06 7.53 -9.29
N GLU A 125 -12.27 7.63 -8.74
CA GLU A 125 -13.50 7.39 -9.49
C GLU A 125 -13.57 8.26 -10.75
N ARG A 126 -13.27 9.55 -10.61
CA ARG A 126 -13.22 10.47 -11.75
C ARG A 126 -12.18 10.03 -12.80
N LEU A 127 -10.99 9.62 -12.37
CA LEU A 127 -9.93 9.14 -13.28
C LEU A 127 -10.30 7.83 -13.98
N LEU A 128 -11.02 6.92 -13.31
CA LEU A 128 -11.47 5.65 -13.90
C LEU A 128 -12.59 5.85 -14.93
N ASN A 129 -13.36 6.94 -14.80
CA ASN A 129 -14.39 7.32 -15.77
C ASN A 129 -13.83 8.05 -17.01
N GLU A 130 -12.55 8.40 -17.04
CA GLU A 130 -11.91 8.99 -18.22
C GLU A 130 -11.75 7.97 -19.36
N THR A 131 -11.82 8.42 -20.60
CA THR A 131 -11.64 7.56 -21.79
C THR A 131 -10.25 6.90 -21.83
N LYS A 132 -9.24 7.51 -21.21
CA LYS A 132 -7.88 6.98 -21.10
C LYS A 132 -7.36 7.12 -19.68
N VAL A 133 -7.46 6.03 -18.91
CA VAL A 133 -6.98 5.99 -17.53
C VAL A 133 -5.45 6.07 -17.51
N LYS A 134 -4.91 7.07 -16.81
CA LYS A 134 -3.47 7.19 -16.55
C LYS A 134 -3.11 6.46 -15.25
N THR A 135 -2.63 5.22 -15.37
CA THR A 135 -2.20 4.37 -14.24
C THR A 135 -1.28 5.10 -13.27
N SER A 136 -0.29 5.84 -13.77
CA SER A 136 0.65 6.60 -12.94
C SER A 136 -0.02 7.65 -12.07
N LYS A 137 -1.14 8.25 -12.52
CA LYS A 137 -1.90 9.23 -11.73
C LYS A 137 -2.65 8.55 -10.57
N VAL A 138 -3.27 7.40 -10.84
CA VAL A 138 -3.97 6.61 -9.82
C VAL A 138 -2.96 6.14 -8.76
N LEU A 139 -1.84 5.57 -9.19
CA LEU A 139 -0.77 5.13 -8.30
C LEU A 139 -0.27 6.26 -7.41
N LYS A 140 -0.01 7.45 -7.97
CA LYS A 140 0.44 8.61 -7.22
C LYS A 140 -0.56 9.05 -6.16
N LEU A 141 -1.85 9.09 -6.49
CA LEU A 141 -2.90 9.45 -5.53
C LEU A 141 -2.95 8.49 -4.34
N ILE A 142 -2.91 7.18 -4.60
CA ILE A 142 -2.93 6.16 -3.54
C ILE A 142 -1.67 6.27 -2.69
N LEU A 143 -0.51 6.41 -3.33
CA LEU A 143 0.76 6.50 -2.62
C LEU A 143 0.83 7.75 -1.73
N ASP A 144 0.37 8.90 -2.24
CA ASP A 144 0.39 10.15 -1.48
C ASP A 144 -0.56 10.13 -0.28
N TRP A 145 -1.69 9.42 -0.40
CA TRP A 145 -2.58 9.14 0.72
C TRP A 145 -1.95 8.18 1.75
N LEU A 146 -1.42 7.05 1.29
CA LEU A 146 -0.79 6.04 2.17
C LEU A 146 0.41 6.57 2.96
N LYS A 147 1.18 7.52 2.40
CA LYS A 147 2.29 8.21 3.08
C LYS A 147 1.86 9.01 4.32
N MET A 148 0.57 9.26 4.52
CA MET A 148 0.08 9.93 5.73
C MET A 148 0.23 9.05 6.97
N ILE A 149 0.43 7.74 6.81
CA ILE A 149 0.60 6.80 7.93
C ILE A 149 2.07 6.82 8.37
N PRO A 150 2.38 7.32 9.58
CA PRO A 150 3.74 7.27 10.12
C PRO A 150 4.12 5.83 10.50
N GLY A 151 5.42 5.53 10.51
CA GLY A 151 5.94 4.27 11.03
C GLY A 151 5.84 3.06 10.09
N ILE A 152 5.23 3.19 8.92
CA ILE A 152 5.17 2.10 7.92
C ILE A 152 6.33 2.19 6.94
N ASN A 153 6.86 1.01 6.57
CA ASN A 153 7.93 0.88 5.60
C ASN A 153 7.52 1.39 4.21
N ARG A 154 8.39 2.17 3.56
CA ARG A 154 8.13 2.73 2.22
C ARG A 154 7.89 1.65 1.16
N PHE A 155 8.59 0.52 1.26
CA PHE A 155 8.37 -0.60 0.34
C PHE A 155 6.96 -1.16 0.44
N PHE A 156 6.42 -1.29 1.66
CA PHE A 156 5.05 -1.72 1.87
C PHE A 156 4.06 -0.74 1.24
N LEU A 157 4.18 0.56 1.52
CA LEU A 157 3.29 1.58 0.93
C LEU A 157 3.33 1.57 -0.60
N ASN A 158 4.51 1.37 -1.20
CA ASN A 158 4.66 1.27 -2.65
C ASN A 158 3.99 0.01 -3.21
N GLN A 159 4.17 -1.14 -2.56
CA GLN A 159 3.58 -2.40 -2.99
C GLN A 159 2.06 -2.38 -2.85
N GLU A 160 1.55 -1.89 -1.72
CA GLU A 160 0.12 -1.69 -1.50
C GLU A 160 -0.48 -0.75 -2.54
N ALA A 161 0.17 0.39 -2.80
CA ALA A 161 -0.29 1.31 -3.83
C ALA A 161 -0.34 0.65 -5.22
N LYS A 162 0.65 -0.16 -5.59
CA LYS A 162 0.67 -0.91 -6.86
C LYS A 162 -0.46 -1.95 -6.93
N ILE A 163 -0.60 -2.79 -5.90
CA ILE A 163 -1.64 -3.84 -5.83
C ILE A 163 -3.03 -3.20 -5.96
N LYS A 164 -3.30 -2.15 -5.18
CA LYS A 164 -4.58 -1.44 -5.22
C LYS A 164 -4.81 -0.76 -6.56
N THR A 165 -3.79 -0.12 -7.15
CA THR A 165 -3.88 0.47 -8.50
C THR A 165 -4.26 -0.58 -9.54
N ASP A 166 -3.60 -1.74 -9.54
CA ASP A 166 -3.88 -2.82 -10.48
C ASP A 166 -5.31 -3.34 -10.33
N ARG A 167 -5.81 -3.48 -9.09
CA ARG A 167 -7.19 -3.89 -8.82
C ARG A 167 -8.19 -2.85 -9.33
N LEU A 168 -7.95 -1.58 -9.05
CA LEU A 168 -8.82 -0.46 -9.45
C LEU A 168 -8.93 -0.32 -10.97
N ILE A 169 -7.84 -0.52 -11.70
CA ILE A 169 -7.85 -0.43 -13.18
C ILE A 169 -8.56 -1.63 -13.81
N LYS A 170 -8.43 -2.81 -13.19
CA LYS A 170 -9.11 -4.04 -13.65
C LYS A 170 -10.61 -4.02 -13.35
N MET A 171 -11.04 -3.24 -12.35
CA MET A 171 -12.45 -3.01 -12.08
C MET A 171 -13.06 -2.29 -13.29
N LYS A 172 -14.06 -2.91 -13.92
CA LYS A 172 -14.88 -2.20 -14.91
C LYS A 172 -15.84 -1.31 -14.13
N PRO A 173 -15.77 0.03 -14.22
CA PRO A 173 -16.80 0.87 -13.64
C PRO A 173 -18.12 0.51 -14.32
N ASP A 174 -19.17 0.31 -13.53
CA ASP A 174 -20.51 0.14 -14.06
C ASP A 174 -20.87 1.46 -14.75
N LYS A 175 -20.90 1.46 -16.09
CA LYS A 175 -21.40 2.60 -16.88
C LYS A 175 -22.92 2.56 -16.76
N GLU A 176 -23.47 3.52 -16.02
CA GLU A 176 -24.91 3.80 -15.99
C GLU A 176 -25.38 4.36 -17.34
#